data_AF-A0A0G0EAE8-F1
#
_entry.id   AF-A0A0G0EAE8-F1
#
_cell.length_a   1.000
_cell.length_b   1.000
_cell.length_c   1.000
_cell.angle_alpha   90.00
_cell.angle_beta   90.00
_cell.angle_gamma   90.00
#
_symmetry.space_group_name_H-M   'P 1'
#
loop_
_entity.id
_entity.type
_entity.pdbx_description
1 polymer ?
#
loop_
_entity_poly.entity_id
_entity_poly.type
_entity_poly.pdbx_seq_one_letter_code
_entity_poly.pdbx_strand_id
1 'polypeptide(L)'
;MSKLIVCLGYHLQLDNSIHPVLKNRLADTANLCSKYKDSMLLLMGSSLYGNLKENKISEASAMKEYLEKNFSAELKNTKIITEETTTSTIEQLCYLKEFIKKGKSNLSDIIIVTSEFFSERVKLYAEYVFGTIDGIIFIDSLVPTEIKEKFKKAEEFKLKEGIHWLEGHKKGDDEGILKEQKEFQSEVIKGEIKQPPIS
;
A
#
# COMPACT_ATOMS: atom_id res chain seq x y z
N MET A 1 -19.94 -13.28 -3.44
CA MET A 1 -18.62 -13.69 -2.91
C MET A 1 -18.03 -12.50 -2.17
N SER A 2 -17.48 -12.71 -0.98
CA SER A 2 -16.87 -11.62 -0.21
C SER A 2 -15.60 -11.13 -0.92
N LYS A 3 -15.46 -9.81 -1.08
CA LYS A 3 -14.26 -9.19 -1.66
C LYS A 3 -13.26 -8.84 -0.56
N LEU A 4 -11.98 -8.97 -0.87
CA LEU A 4 -10.88 -8.42 -0.09
C LEU A 4 -10.49 -7.08 -0.69
N ILE A 5 -10.87 -6.01 -0.03
CA ILE A 5 -10.47 -4.65 -0.37
C ILE A 5 -9.18 -4.37 0.39
N VAL A 6 -8.12 -3.98 -0.31
CA VAL A 6 -6.82 -3.68 0.27
C VAL A 6 -6.52 -2.21 0.04
N CYS A 7 -6.41 -1.43 1.11
CA CYS A 7 -5.94 -0.05 1.03
C CYS A 7 -4.46 -0.03 1.41
N LEU A 8 -3.61 0.25 0.42
CA LEU A 8 -2.17 0.42 0.67
C LEU A 8 -1.93 1.67 1.51
N GLY A 9 -0.86 1.65 2.30
CA GLY A 9 -0.44 2.77 3.15
C GLY A 9 0.12 3.95 2.35
N TYR A 10 0.16 5.11 3.00
CA TYR A 10 0.91 6.28 2.55
C TYR A 10 1.26 7.14 3.76
N HIS A 11 2.38 7.87 3.68
CA HIS A 11 2.91 8.65 4.79
C HIS A 11 1.85 9.51 5.48
N LEU A 12 1.84 9.44 6.81
CA LEU A 12 1.10 10.38 7.65
C LEU A 12 1.79 11.75 7.65
N GLN A 13 1.01 12.78 7.96
CA GLN A 13 1.57 14.09 8.27
C GLN A 13 2.30 14.04 9.62
N LEU A 14 3.14 15.04 9.91
CA LEU A 14 3.93 15.12 11.16
C LEU A 14 3.06 15.12 12.43
N ASP A 15 1.81 15.56 12.32
CA ASP A 15 0.83 15.53 13.39
C ASP A 15 0.06 14.20 13.49
N ASN A 16 0.49 13.18 12.75
CA ASN A 16 -0.16 11.88 12.54
C ASN A 16 -1.51 11.93 11.79
N SER A 17 -1.90 13.09 11.24
CA SER A 17 -3.14 13.16 10.45
C SER A 17 -2.98 12.54 9.07
N ILE A 18 -4.10 12.06 8.51
CA ILE A 18 -4.15 11.45 7.17
C ILE A 18 -3.75 12.48 6.11
N HIS A 19 -2.75 12.14 5.30
CA HIS A 19 -2.33 12.95 4.15
C HIS A 19 -3.45 13.05 3.10
N PRO A 20 -3.63 14.19 2.39
CA PRO A 20 -4.70 14.37 1.40
C PRO A 20 -4.80 13.26 0.33
N VAL A 21 -3.66 12.76 -0.15
CA VAL A 21 -3.61 11.60 -1.08
C VAL A 21 -4.25 10.36 -0.47
N LEU A 22 -3.99 10.10 0.81
CA LEU A 22 -4.53 8.97 1.53
C LEU A 22 -6.02 9.16 1.85
N LYS A 23 -6.49 10.41 2.07
CA LYS A 23 -7.92 10.70 2.26
C LYS A 23 -8.76 10.24 1.06
N ASN A 24 -8.33 10.58 -0.16
CA ASN A 24 -9.03 10.15 -1.37
C ASN A 24 -9.05 8.63 -1.52
N ARG A 25 -7.92 7.97 -1.23
CA ARG A 25 -7.81 6.51 -1.22
C ARG A 25 -8.77 5.86 -0.22
N LEU A 26 -8.89 6.42 0.97
CA LEU A 26 -9.81 5.94 2.01
C LEU A 26 -11.28 6.18 1.65
N ALA A 27 -11.60 7.30 0.98
CA ALA A 27 -12.95 7.56 0.48
C ALA A 27 -13.38 6.53 -0.58
N ASP A 28 -12.52 6.24 -1.56
CA ASP A 28 -12.79 5.20 -2.56
C ASP A 28 -12.90 3.81 -1.91
N THR A 29 -12.05 3.53 -0.92
CA THR A 29 -12.11 2.30 -0.12
C THR A 29 -13.47 2.16 0.59
N ALA A 30 -13.97 3.21 1.23
CA ALA A 30 -15.27 3.21 1.89
C ALA A 30 -16.42 2.98 0.88
N ASN A 31 -16.35 3.64 -0.29
CA ASN A 31 -17.33 3.45 -1.37
C ASN A 31 -17.36 1.99 -1.85
N LEU A 32 -16.19 1.35 -1.99
CA LEU A 32 -16.08 -0.07 -2.36
C LEU A 32 -16.67 -0.97 -1.27
N CYS A 33 -16.42 -0.69 0.01
CA CYS A 33 -16.99 -1.45 1.13
C CYS A 33 -18.52 -1.38 1.15
N SER A 34 -19.09 -0.21 0.85
CA SER A 34 -20.54 -0.03 0.73
C SER A 34 -21.12 -0.83 -0.45
N LYS A 35 -20.40 -0.84 -1.59
CA LYS A 35 -20.79 -1.59 -2.80
C LYS A 35 -20.70 -3.11 -2.60
N TYR A 36 -19.65 -3.60 -1.95
CA TYR A 36 -19.40 -5.02 -1.73
C TYR A 36 -19.73 -5.39 -0.28
N LYS A 37 -21.02 -5.59 -0.01
CA LYS A 37 -21.49 -6.03 1.32
C LYS A 37 -20.75 -7.28 1.77
N ASP A 38 -20.45 -7.34 3.07
CA ASP A 38 -19.70 -8.41 3.73
C ASP A 38 -18.24 -8.56 3.22
N SER A 39 -17.66 -7.49 2.67
CA SER A 39 -16.24 -7.43 2.32
C SER A 39 -15.34 -7.45 3.56
N MET A 40 -14.13 -7.92 3.35
CA MET A 40 -13.01 -7.71 4.26
C MET A 40 -12.20 -6.51 3.77
N LEU A 41 -11.87 -5.60 4.67
CA LEU A 41 -10.97 -4.49 4.41
C LEU A 41 -9.63 -4.74 5.11
N LEU A 42 -8.55 -4.83 4.34
CA LEU A 42 -7.19 -4.88 4.84
C LEU A 42 -6.52 -3.51 4.67
N LEU A 43 -6.13 -2.94 5.79
CA LEU A 43 -5.42 -1.67 5.91
C LEU A 43 -3.95 -1.96 6.23
N MET A 44 -3.02 -1.45 5.42
CA MET A 44 -1.60 -1.80 5.54
C MET A 44 -0.70 -0.58 5.71
N GLY A 45 0.38 -0.75 6.47
CA GLY A 45 1.45 0.24 6.62
C GLY A 45 1.81 0.50 8.07
N SER A 46 3.11 0.47 8.36
CA SER A 46 3.69 0.85 9.65
C SER A 46 3.98 2.35 9.74
N SER A 47 4.69 2.79 10.77
CA SER A 47 5.38 4.08 10.75
C SER A 47 6.63 4.02 9.85
N LEU A 48 7.04 5.17 9.30
CA LEU A 48 8.17 5.32 8.38
C LEU A 48 9.48 4.77 8.96
N TYR A 49 10.16 3.93 8.17
CA TYR A 49 11.46 3.34 8.50
C TYR A 49 12.58 4.38 8.76
N GLY A 50 12.53 5.54 8.09
CA GLY A 50 13.52 6.61 8.21
C GLY A 50 13.21 7.69 9.24
N ASN A 51 12.02 7.66 9.86
CA ASN A 51 11.54 8.72 10.74
C ASN A 51 11.07 8.17 12.11
N LEU A 52 11.88 7.25 12.66
CA LEU A 52 11.67 6.51 13.92
C LEU A 52 11.36 7.39 15.15
N LYS A 53 11.52 8.71 15.05
CA LYS A 53 11.32 9.65 16.16
C LYS A 53 9.97 10.38 16.17
N GLU A 54 9.21 10.41 15.08
CA GLU A 54 8.11 11.37 14.93
C GLU A 54 6.70 10.75 14.88
N ASN A 55 6.52 9.58 14.25
CA ASN A 55 5.20 8.97 14.13
C ASN A 55 4.95 7.96 15.26
N LYS A 56 4.02 8.29 16.16
CA LYS A 56 3.66 7.47 17.33
C LYS A 56 2.66 6.35 17.01
N ILE A 57 2.00 6.44 15.85
CA ILE A 57 1.01 5.46 15.38
C ILE A 57 1.38 4.94 13.99
N SER A 58 0.93 3.73 13.66
CA SER A 58 1.08 3.16 12.31
C SER A 58 0.14 3.82 11.31
N GLU A 59 0.51 3.81 10.03
CA GLU A 59 -0.38 4.25 8.95
C GLU A 59 -1.71 3.47 9.00
N ALA A 60 -1.67 2.16 9.15
CA ALA A 60 -2.87 1.32 9.21
C ALA A 60 -3.79 1.65 10.40
N SER A 61 -3.25 1.93 11.58
CA SER A 61 -4.04 2.39 12.73
C SER A 61 -4.71 3.74 12.47
N ALA A 62 -3.97 4.71 11.93
CA ALA A 62 -4.51 6.03 11.58
C ALA A 62 -5.63 5.93 10.52
N MET A 63 -5.42 5.10 9.49
CA MET A 63 -6.41 4.85 8.45
C MET A 63 -7.71 4.27 9.03
N LYS A 64 -7.60 3.30 9.95
CA LYS A 64 -8.75 2.70 10.61
C LYS A 64 -9.55 3.74 11.40
N GLU A 65 -8.88 4.54 12.24
CA GLU A 65 -9.53 5.59 13.03
C GLU A 65 -10.24 6.61 12.12
N TYR A 66 -9.57 7.02 11.04
CA TYR A 66 -10.15 7.95 10.07
C TYR A 66 -11.41 7.37 9.40
N LEU A 67 -11.36 6.11 9.00
CA LEU A 67 -12.49 5.42 8.38
C LEU A 67 -13.67 5.27 9.35
N GLU A 68 -13.43 4.84 10.59
CA GLU A 68 -14.47 4.70 11.61
C GLU A 68 -15.11 6.05 11.95
N LYS A 69 -14.33 7.14 11.97
CA LYS A 69 -14.82 8.49 12.25
C LYS A 69 -15.66 9.10 11.12
N ASN A 70 -15.27 8.87 9.86
CA ASN A 70 -15.85 9.60 8.73
C ASN A 70 -16.78 8.75 7.84
N PHE A 71 -16.69 7.41 7.92
CA PHE A 71 -17.37 6.48 7.00
C PHE A 71 -18.01 5.27 7.73
N SER A 72 -18.41 5.44 8.99
CA SER A 72 -18.97 4.33 9.80
C SER A 72 -20.23 3.70 9.18
N ALA A 73 -21.03 4.48 8.43
CA ALA A 73 -22.22 3.98 7.76
C ALA A 73 -21.87 3.02 6.61
N GLU A 74 -20.88 3.39 5.81
CA GLU A 74 -20.36 2.61 4.68
C GLU A 74 -19.67 1.32 5.14
N LEU A 75 -19.12 1.32 6.34
CA LEU A 75 -18.35 0.21 6.91
C LEU A 75 -19.16 -0.75 7.78
N LYS A 76 -20.47 -0.53 7.95
CA LYS A 76 -21.33 -1.26 8.90
C LYS A 76 -21.17 -2.79 8.86
N ASN A 77 -21.00 -3.37 7.68
CA ASN A 77 -20.86 -4.82 7.48
C ASN A 77 -19.45 -5.23 7.01
N THR A 78 -18.46 -4.35 7.18
CA THR A 78 -17.09 -4.57 6.71
C THR A 78 -16.23 -5.09 7.85
N LYS A 79 -15.56 -6.21 7.64
CA LYS A 79 -14.54 -6.68 8.58
C LYS A 79 -13.23 -5.96 8.31
N ILE A 80 -12.83 -5.06 9.21
CA ILE A 80 -11.57 -4.32 9.10
C ILE A 80 -10.43 -5.09 9.78
N ILE A 81 -9.30 -5.23 9.07
CA ILE A 81 -8.05 -5.83 9.54
C ILE A 81 -6.93 -4.81 9.30
N THR A 82 -6.04 -4.65 10.28
CA THR A 82 -4.84 -3.81 10.16
C THR A 82 -3.59 -4.68 10.08
N GLU A 83 -2.63 -4.24 9.26
CA GLU A 83 -1.28 -4.74 9.18
C GLU A 83 -0.33 -3.56 9.38
N GLU A 84 0.50 -3.61 10.42
CA GLU A 84 1.19 -2.43 10.96
C GLU A 84 2.73 -2.54 10.95
N THR A 85 3.27 -3.51 10.21
CA THR A 85 4.69 -3.88 10.23
C THR A 85 5.40 -3.62 8.92
N THR A 86 4.69 -3.54 7.79
CA THR A 86 5.30 -3.29 6.49
C THR A 86 5.59 -1.80 6.27
N THR A 87 6.81 -1.49 5.82
CA THR A 87 7.28 -0.10 5.68
C THR A 87 7.36 0.38 4.23
N SER A 88 7.05 -0.49 3.26
CA SER A 88 7.13 -0.20 1.83
C SER A 88 6.02 -0.91 1.04
N THR A 89 5.75 -0.40 -0.16
CA THR A 89 4.77 -1.00 -1.08
C THR A 89 5.09 -2.45 -1.41
N ILE A 90 6.35 -2.80 -1.61
CA ILE A 90 6.73 -4.18 -1.98
C ILE A 90 6.52 -5.14 -0.80
N GLU A 91 6.86 -4.71 0.43
CA GLU A 91 6.57 -5.50 1.63
C GLU A 91 5.07 -5.68 1.84
N GLN A 92 4.26 -4.64 1.59
CA GLN A 92 2.81 -4.71 1.66
C GLN A 92 2.27 -5.78 0.70
N LEU A 93 2.79 -5.82 -0.53
CA LEU A 93 2.38 -6.83 -1.52
C LEU A 93 2.84 -8.24 -1.13
N CYS A 94 4.07 -8.42 -0.63
CA CYS A 94 4.56 -9.71 -0.14
C CYS A 94 3.72 -10.21 1.04
N TYR A 95 3.40 -9.34 2.00
CA TYR A 95 2.49 -9.68 3.09
C TYR A 95 1.10 -10.06 2.56
N LEU A 96 0.56 -9.32 1.59
CA LEU A 96 -0.74 -9.61 1.00
C LEU A 96 -0.74 -11.00 0.34
N LYS A 97 0.32 -11.38 -0.38
CA LYS A 97 0.48 -12.74 -0.94
C LYS A 97 0.44 -13.81 0.14
N GLU A 98 1.15 -13.63 1.24
CA GLU A 98 1.12 -14.54 2.39
C GLU A 98 -0.26 -14.59 3.08
N PHE A 99 -0.93 -13.45 3.18
CA PHE A 99 -2.29 -13.35 3.73
C PHE A 99 -3.28 -14.17 2.91
N ILE A 100 -3.19 -14.11 1.58
CA ILE A 100 -4.02 -14.89 0.64
C ILE A 100 -3.70 -16.38 0.75
N LYS A 101 -2.42 -16.77 0.68
CA LYS A 101 -1.96 -18.17 0.77
C LYS A 101 -2.48 -18.87 2.04
N LYS A 102 -2.66 -18.15 3.14
CA LYS A 102 -3.26 -18.66 4.40
C LYS A 102 -4.78 -18.89 4.32
N GLY A 103 -5.35 -18.94 3.12
CA GLY A 103 -6.76 -19.26 2.86
C GLY A 103 -7.72 -18.13 3.23
N LYS A 104 -7.25 -16.88 3.31
CA LYS A 104 -8.09 -15.74 3.71
C LYS A 104 -8.89 -15.15 2.56
N SER A 105 -8.48 -15.36 1.30
CA SER A 105 -9.14 -14.86 0.08
C SER A 105 -8.57 -15.57 -1.16
N ASN A 106 -9.22 -15.40 -2.32
CA ASN A 106 -8.69 -15.78 -3.63
C ASN A 106 -8.23 -14.54 -4.41
N LEU A 107 -7.28 -14.69 -5.34
CA LEU A 107 -6.77 -13.57 -6.17
C LEU A 107 -7.90 -12.83 -6.93
N SER A 108 -8.87 -13.56 -7.47
CA SER A 108 -10.04 -13.00 -8.19
C SER A 108 -10.98 -12.14 -7.33
N ASP A 109 -10.79 -12.16 -6.02
CA ASP A 109 -11.60 -11.43 -5.06
C ASP A 109 -10.90 -10.19 -4.49
N ILE A 110 -9.71 -9.87 -5.00
CA ILE A 110 -8.88 -8.78 -4.49
C ILE A 110 -9.14 -7.49 -5.26
N ILE A 111 -9.33 -6.43 -4.49
CA ILE A 111 -9.37 -5.06 -4.98
C ILE A 111 -8.27 -4.28 -4.27
N ILE A 112 -7.22 -3.89 -4.97
CA ILE A 112 -6.14 -3.05 -4.44
C ILE A 112 -6.45 -1.60 -4.75
N VAL A 113 -6.61 -0.80 -3.70
CA VAL A 113 -6.81 0.65 -3.79
C VAL A 113 -5.46 1.33 -3.57
N THR A 114 -5.02 2.09 -4.56
CA THR A 114 -3.81 2.91 -4.53
C THR A 114 -4.10 4.27 -5.14
N SER A 115 -3.14 5.17 -5.19
CA SER A 115 -3.32 6.47 -5.84
C SER A 115 -2.85 6.43 -7.30
N GLU A 116 -3.44 7.26 -8.17
CA GLU A 116 -3.25 7.21 -9.64
C GLU A 116 -1.77 7.17 -10.07
N PHE A 117 -0.89 7.91 -9.40
CA PHE A 117 0.55 7.92 -9.72
C PHE A 117 1.35 6.73 -9.19
N PHE A 118 0.84 6.04 -8.19
CA PHE A 118 1.47 4.84 -7.64
C PHE A 118 1.01 3.59 -8.38
N SER A 119 -0.05 3.69 -9.17
CA SER A 119 -0.72 2.54 -9.78
C SER A 119 0.20 1.71 -10.65
N GLU A 120 0.96 2.34 -11.55
CA GLU A 120 1.87 1.63 -12.46
C GLU A 120 2.93 0.85 -11.68
N ARG A 121 3.56 1.50 -10.69
CA ARG A 121 4.58 0.85 -9.85
C ARG A 121 3.99 -0.25 -8.98
N VAL A 122 2.80 -0.04 -8.42
CA VAL A 122 2.08 -1.07 -7.65
C VAL A 122 1.73 -2.27 -8.52
N LYS A 123 1.26 -2.06 -9.76
CA LYS A 123 0.95 -3.13 -10.72
C LYS A 123 2.21 -3.91 -11.12
N LEU A 124 3.31 -3.20 -11.40
CA LEU A 124 4.61 -3.81 -11.67
C LEU A 124 5.05 -4.70 -10.49
N TYR A 125 5.05 -4.14 -9.28
CA TYR A 125 5.45 -4.85 -8.08
C TYR A 125 4.53 -6.05 -7.80
N ALA A 126 3.23 -5.89 -7.98
CA ALA A 126 2.25 -6.95 -7.82
C ALA A 126 2.51 -8.09 -8.82
N GLU A 127 2.83 -7.79 -10.08
CA GLU A 127 3.13 -8.81 -11.07
C GLU A 127 4.34 -9.66 -10.68
N TYR A 128 5.39 -9.04 -10.15
CA TYR A 128 6.57 -9.74 -9.68
C TYR A 128 6.34 -10.51 -8.38
N VAL A 129 5.54 -9.96 -7.45
CA VAL A 129 5.22 -10.66 -6.20
C VAL A 129 4.27 -11.82 -6.45
N PHE A 130 3.14 -11.62 -7.12
CA PHE A 130 2.12 -12.65 -7.32
C PHE A 130 2.44 -13.62 -8.46
N GLY A 131 3.34 -13.24 -9.38
CA GLY A 131 3.62 -13.99 -10.61
C GLY A 131 2.63 -13.69 -11.75
N THR A 132 1.45 -13.18 -11.41
CA THR A 132 0.44 -12.63 -12.32
C THR A 132 -0.42 -11.63 -11.56
N ILE A 133 -0.94 -10.63 -12.27
CA ILE A 133 -1.98 -9.73 -11.75
C ILE A 133 -3.37 -10.06 -12.26
N ASP A 134 -3.52 -11.15 -13.03
CA ASP A 134 -4.80 -11.58 -13.56
C ASP A 134 -5.79 -11.88 -12.43
N GLY A 135 -6.95 -11.23 -12.50
CA GLY A 135 -7.99 -11.34 -11.48
C GLY A 135 -7.90 -10.32 -10.34
N ILE A 136 -6.80 -9.59 -10.21
CA ILE A 136 -6.68 -8.47 -9.25
C ILE A 136 -7.29 -7.21 -9.87
N ILE A 137 -8.20 -6.56 -9.15
CA ILE A 137 -8.76 -5.26 -9.56
C ILE A 137 -7.92 -4.16 -8.91
N PHE A 138 -7.46 -3.20 -9.71
CA PHE A 138 -6.75 -2.01 -9.21
C PHE A 138 -7.66 -0.80 -9.31
N ILE A 139 -7.75 -0.04 -8.23
CA ILE A 139 -8.50 1.21 -8.14
C ILE A 139 -7.50 2.35 -7.96
N ASP A 140 -7.52 3.28 -8.91
CA ASP A 140 -6.58 4.37 -9.05
C ASP A 140 -7.20 5.66 -8.48
N SER A 141 -7.08 5.85 -7.17
CA SER A 141 -7.64 7.01 -6.47
C SER A 141 -6.98 8.32 -6.88
N LEU A 142 -7.80 9.35 -7.04
CA LEU A 142 -7.34 10.67 -7.49
C LEU A 142 -6.36 11.31 -6.49
N VAL A 143 -5.34 11.97 -7.02
CA VAL A 143 -4.42 12.81 -6.25
C VAL A 143 -4.88 14.27 -6.34
N PRO A 144 -4.87 15.03 -5.23
CA PRO A 144 -5.21 16.46 -5.25
C PRO A 144 -4.43 17.24 -6.31
N THR A 145 -5.11 18.11 -7.03
CA THR A 145 -4.58 18.83 -8.20
C THR A 145 -3.34 19.65 -7.84
N GLU A 146 -3.28 20.19 -6.63
CA GLU A 146 -2.22 21.09 -6.15
C GLU A 146 -0.86 20.40 -6.03
N ILE A 147 -0.85 19.08 -5.82
CA ILE A 147 0.37 18.28 -5.63
C ILE A 147 0.64 17.35 -6.81
N LYS A 148 -0.22 17.38 -7.84
CA LYS A 148 -0.27 16.43 -8.94
C LYS A 148 1.06 16.32 -9.70
N GLU A 149 1.62 17.45 -10.13
CA GLU A 149 2.86 17.50 -10.92
C GLU A 149 4.11 17.05 -10.13
N LYS A 150 4.20 17.43 -8.85
CA LYS A 150 5.32 17.05 -7.98
C LYS A 150 5.35 15.53 -7.78
N PHE A 151 4.18 14.94 -7.51
CA PHE A 151 4.04 13.49 -7.33
C PHE A 151 4.34 12.71 -8.61
N LYS A 152 3.86 13.19 -9.75
CA LYS A 152 4.10 12.55 -11.05
C LYS A 152 5.61 12.35 -11.31
N LYS A 153 6.40 13.41 -11.18
CA LYS A 153 7.86 13.32 -11.40
C LYS A 153 8.56 12.38 -10.42
N ALA A 154 8.17 12.42 -9.15
CA ALA A 154 8.75 11.56 -8.12
C ALA A 154 8.43 10.07 -8.39
N GLU A 155 7.20 9.76 -8.81
CA GLU A 155 6.80 8.37 -9.10
C GLU A 155 7.35 7.87 -10.44
N GLU A 156 7.49 8.71 -11.48
CA GLU A 156 8.16 8.33 -12.73
C GLU A 156 9.62 7.89 -12.49
N PHE A 157 10.34 8.60 -11.62
CA PHE A 157 11.69 8.21 -11.22
C PHE A 157 11.69 6.87 -10.49
N LYS A 158 10.85 6.71 -9.46
CA LYS A 158 10.76 5.46 -8.69
C LYS A 158 10.32 4.26 -9.55
N LEU A 159 9.47 4.49 -10.55
CA LEU A 159 9.04 3.44 -11.47
C LEU A 159 10.22 2.93 -12.30
N LYS A 160 11.07 3.83 -12.83
CA LYS A 160 12.27 3.44 -13.58
C LYS A 160 13.25 2.64 -12.73
N GLU A 161 13.51 3.10 -11.51
CA GLU A 161 14.36 2.37 -10.55
C GLU A 161 13.76 1.00 -10.21
N GLY A 162 12.44 0.94 -10.00
CA GLY A 162 11.72 -0.30 -9.74
C GLY A 162 11.79 -1.30 -10.90
N ILE A 163 11.69 -0.82 -12.15
CA ILE A 163 11.86 -1.67 -13.34
C ILE A 163 13.27 -2.24 -13.35
N HIS A 164 14.29 -1.39 -13.24
CA HIS A 164 15.69 -1.83 -13.30
C HIS A 164 16.04 -2.83 -12.21
N TRP A 165 15.59 -2.58 -10.97
CA TRP A 165 15.77 -3.52 -9.87
C TRP A 165 15.11 -4.88 -10.17
N LEU A 166 13.87 -4.88 -10.66
CA LEU A 166 13.11 -6.10 -10.94
C LEU A 166 13.61 -6.88 -12.18
N GLU A 167 14.47 -6.32 -13.03
CA GLU A 167 15.12 -7.06 -14.13
C GLU A 167 15.94 -8.25 -13.62
N GLY A 168 16.45 -8.18 -12.39
CA GLY A 168 17.18 -9.27 -11.73
C GLY A 168 16.29 -10.40 -11.20
N HIS A 169 14.97 -10.21 -11.15
CA HIS A 169 14.04 -11.14 -10.52
C HIS A 169 13.17 -11.89 -11.52
N LYS A 170 12.65 -13.04 -11.08
CA LYS A 170 11.59 -13.75 -11.80
C LYS A 170 10.24 -13.34 -11.26
N LYS A 171 9.23 -13.30 -12.12
CA LYS A 171 7.83 -13.15 -11.68
C LYS A 171 7.47 -14.31 -10.75
N GLY A 172 6.89 -13.98 -9.60
CA GLY A 172 6.55 -14.91 -8.52
C GLY A 172 7.62 -15.06 -7.44
N ASP A 173 8.78 -14.40 -7.55
CA ASP A 173 9.90 -14.45 -6.59
C ASP A 173 9.68 -13.51 -5.39
N ASP A 174 8.59 -13.69 -4.65
CA ASP A 174 8.27 -12.87 -3.48
C ASP A 174 9.31 -12.99 -2.35
N GLU A 175 9.92 -14.16 -2.19
CA GLU A 175 10.91 -14.42 -1.14
C GLU A 175 12.24 -13.70 -1.42
N GLY A 176 12.77 -13.79 -2.66
CA GLY A 176 14.00 -13.11 -3.06
C GLY A 176 13.85 -11.58 -3.00
N ILE A 177 12.75 -11.08 -3.57
CA ILE A 177 12.39 -9.65 -3.55
C ILE A 177 12.28 -9.13 -2.11
N LEU A 178 11.58 -9.85 -1.23
CA LEU A 178 11.42 -9.43 0.16
C LEU A 178 12.75 -9.41 0.90
N LYS A 179 13.61 -10.41 0.67
CA LYS A 179 14.93 -10.48 1.29
C LYS A 179 15.79 -9.27 0.91
N GLU A 180 15.91 -8.96 -0.37
CA GLU A 180 16.68 -7.81 -0.85
C GLU A 180 16.13 -6.48 -0.32
N GLN A 181 14.80 -6.32 -0.30
CA GLN A 181 14.17 -5.13 0.25
C GLN A 181 14.54 -4.93 1.74
N LYS A 182 14.57 -6.01 2.53
CA LYS A 182 14.96 -5.97 3.95
C LYS A 182 16.44 -5.67 4.14
N GLU A 183 17.30 -6.19 3.26
CA GLU A 183 18.74 -5.88 3.26
C GLU A 183 18.98 -4.40 2.94
N PHE A 184 18.39 -3.88 1.86
CA PHE A 184 18.44 -2.45 1.50
C PHE A 184 17.98 -1.55 2.65
N GLN A 185 16.86 -1.91 3.28
CA GLN A 185 16.40 -1.21 4.47
C GLN A 185 17.47 -1.23 5.55
N SER A 186 18.02 -2.40 5.91
CA SER A 186 19.04 -2.51 6.95
C SER A 186 20.21 -1.55 6.72
N GLU A 187 20.69 -1.45 5.47
CA GLU A 187 21.76 -0.53 5.07
C GLU A 187 21.36 0.95 5.22
N VAL A 188 20.12 1.30 4.89
CA VAL A 188 19.58 2.66 5.10
C VAL A 188 19.53 3.02 6.59
N ILE A 189 19.10 2.12 7.48
CA ILE A 189 19.11 2.39 8.94
C ILE A 189 20.53 2.58 9.47
N LYS A 190 21.49 1.81 8.95
CA LYS A 190 22.90 1.93 9.32
C LYS A 190 23.55 3.20 8.77
N GLY A 191 22.87 3.91 7.86
CA GLY A 191 23.39 5.09 7.18
C GLY A 191 24.40 4.77 6.07
N GLU A 192 24.47 3.51 5.63
CA GLU A 192 25.36 3.03 4.57
C GLU A 192 24.84 3.48 3.18
N ILE A 193 23.52 3.65 3.05
CA ILE A 193 22.87 4.22 1.87
C ILE A 193 22.09 5.48 2.25
N LYS A 194 22.30 6.57 1.50
CA LYS A 194 21.45 7.77 1.58
C LYS A 194 20.25 7.61 0.66
N GLN A 195 19.04 7.53 1.21
CA GLN A 195 17.84 7.65 0.40
C GLN A 195 17.72 9.09 -0.14
N PRO A 196 17.27 9.29 -1.38
CA PRO A 196 16.84 10.61 -1.83
C PRO A 196 15.71 11.10 -0.91
N PRO A 197 15.65 12.41 -0.60
CA PRO A 197 14.62 12.95 0.27
C PRO A 197 13.24 12.61 -0.30
N ILE A 198 12.40 11.99 0.53
CA ILE A 198 11.01 11.70 0.21
C ILE A 198 10.31 13.07 0.08
N SER A 199 9.81 13.36 -1.11
CA SER A 199 9.27 14.67 -1.50
C SER A 199 7.97 15.01 -0.79
#